data_AF-A0A2V6LS03-F1
#
_entry.id   AF-A0A2V6LS03-F1
#
_cell.length_a   1.000
_cell.length_b   1.000
_cell.length_c   1.000
_cell.angle_alpha   90.00
_cell.angle_beta   90.00
_cell.angle_gamma   90.00
#
_symmetry.space_group_name_H-M   'P 1'
#
loop_
_entity.id
_entity.type
_entity.pdbx_description
1 polymer ?
#
loop_
_entity_poly.entity_id
_entity_poly.type
_entity_poly.pdbx_seq_one_letter_code
_entity_poly.pdbx_strand_id
1 'polypeptide(L)' 'MKTDGRSLPTDPLPIDGEICSLDKRGRPLFTNLMFRRGNPPCFFAFDLLIHDGKDLRTERLLDRKQELRRLL' A
#
# COMPACT_ATOMS: atom_id res chain seq x y z
N MET A 1 3.27 9.21 15.99
CA MET A 1 2.73 7.91 15.53
C MET A 1 3.93 7.01 15.32
N LYS A 2 4.15 6.02 16.18
CA LYS A 2 5.27 5.08 16.01
C LYS A 2 4.86 4.10 14.92
N THR A 3 5.60 4.06 13.83
CA THR A 3 5.42 3.07 12.77
C THR A 3 6.35 1.90 13.08
N ASP A 4 5.80 0.82 13.65
CA ASP A 4 6.49 -0.47 13.66
C ASP A 4 6.57 -0.94 12.21
N GLY A 5 7.70 -0.65 11.56
CA GLY A 5 7.93 -1.01 10.16
C GLY A 5 8.15 -2.51 10.04
N ARG A 6 7.13 -3.25 9.63
CA ARG A 6 7.28 -4.65 9.22
C ARG A 6 7.96 -4.68 7.85
N SER A 7 9.04 -5.44 7.72
CA SER A 7 9.69 -5.63 6.42
C SER A 7 8.83 -6.53 5.53
N LEU A 8 8.64 -6.12 4.27
CA LEU A 8 7.97 -6.95 3.27
C LEU A 8 8.88 -8.14 2.85
N PRO A 9 8.30 -9.24 2.33
CA PRO A 9 9.03 -10.34 1.72
C PRO A 9 10.01 -9.86 0.64
N THR A 10 11.10 -10.61 0.42
CA THR A 10 12.13 -10.29 -0.57
C THR A 10 11.72 -10.62 -2.01
N ASP A 11 10.71 -11.47 -2.18
CA ASP A 11 10.20 -11.85 -3.49
C ASP A 11 9.35 -10.73 -4.11
N PRO A 12 9.25 -10.65 -5.44
CA PRO A 12 8.44 -9.65 -6.11
C PRO A 12 6.99 -9.72 -5.59
N LEU A 13 6.58 -8.66 -4.91
CA LEU A 13 5.24 -8.50 -4.35
C LEU A 13 4.60 -7.24 -4.95
N PRO A 14 4.15 -7.26 -6.22
CA PRO A 14 3.45 -6.15 -6.81
C PRO A 14 2.13 -5.93 -6.06
N ILE A 15 2.13 -4.87 -5.26
CA ILE A 15 0.99 -4.38 -4.50
C ILE A 15 0.45 -3.15 -5.24
N ASP A 16 -0.86 -3.13 -5.47
CA ASP A 16 -1.55 -1.95 -5.96
C ASP A 16 -1.97 -1.06 -4.79
N GLY A 17 -1.85 0.25 -4.96
CA GLY A 17 -2.05 1.21 -3.88
C GLY A 17 -1.94 2.65 -4.31
N GLU A 18 -2.31 3.55 -3.39
CA GLU A 18 -2.27 4.99 -3.59
C GLU A 18 -1.13 5.61 -2.76
N ILE A 19 -0.29 6.44 -3.38
CA ILE A 19 0.67 7.28 -2.66
C ILE A 19 -0.04 8.58 -2.25
N CYS A 20 -0.05 8.89 -0.96
CA CYS A 20 -0.75 10.04 -0.40
C CYS A 20 0.18 10.88 0.49
N SER A 21 0.11 12.22 0.36
CA SER A 21 0.54 13.12 1.44
C SER A 21 -0.67 13.46 2.31
N LEU A 22 -0.56 13.29 3.63
CA LEU A 22 -1.69 13.46 4.56
C LEU A 22 -1.57 14.75 5.37
N ASP A 23 -2.71 15.42 5.55
CA ASP A 23 -2.83 16.51 6.52
C ASP A 23 -2.89 15.98 7.98
N LYS A 24 -2.96 16.90 8.95
CA LYS A 24 -3.06 16.56 10.38
C LYS A 24 -4.34 15.79 10.78
N ARG A 25 -5.34 15.73 9.90
CA ARG A 25 -6.60 14.99 10.08
C ARG A 25 -6.61 13.68 9.29
N GLY A 26 -5.50 13.32 8.64
CA GLY A 26 -5.38 12.10 7.82
C GLY A 26 -6.03 12.21 6.44
N ARG A 27 -6.30 13.42 5.94
CA ARG A 27 -6.89 13.61 4.61
C ARG A 27 -5.81 13.70 3.53
N PRO A 28 -5.98 13.03 2.39
CA PRO A 28 -5.06 13.19 1.26
C PRO A 28 -5.06 14.61 0.73
N LEU A 29 -3.86 15.19 0.56
CA LEU A 29 -3.63 16.48 -0.08
C LEU A 29 -2.73 16.27 -1.30
N PHE A 30 -3.37 16.12 -2.47
CA PHE A 30 -2.66 15.89 -3.74
C PHE A 30 -1.62 16.95 -4.06
N THR A 31 -1.91 18.23 -3.78
CA THR A 31 -0.97 19.34 -3.99
C THR A 31 0.31 19.18 -3.20
N ASN A 32 0.25 18.68 -1.97
CA ASN A 32 1.43 18.44 -1.15
C ASN A 32 2.30 17.33 -1.74
N LEU A 33 1.69 16.28 -2.29
CA LEU A 33 2.43 15.23 -2.99
C LEU A 33 3.16 15.78 -4.22
N MET A 34 2.47 16.54 -5.07
CA MET A 34 3.03 17.11 -6.30
C MET A 34 4.24 18.02 -6.06
N PHE A 35 4.20 18.81 -4.99
CA PHE A 35 5.25 19.78 -4.66
C PHE A 35 6.21 19.30 -3.56
N ARG A 36 6.13 18.02 -3.14
CA ARG A 36 6.95 17.42 -2.09
C ARG A 36 6.94 18.24 -0.78
N ARG A 37 5.74 18.63 -0.33
CA ARG A 37 5.52 19.43 0.89
C ARG A 37 4.81 18.63 1.98
N GLY A 38 4.90 19.11 3.22
CA GLY A 38 4.18 18.53 4.35
C GLY A 38 4.83 17.26 4.89
N ASN A 39 4.00 16.35 5.40
CA ASN A 39 4.47 15.07 5.92
C ASN A 39 5.03 14.18 4.79
N PRO A 40 5.96 13.26 5.12
CA PRO A 40 6.42 12.25 4.17
C PRO A 40 5.24 11.50 3.53
N PRO A 41 5.30 11.17 2.23
CA PRO A 41 4.26 10.38 1.58
C PRO A 41 4.07 9.03 2.27
N CYS A 42 2.82 8.58 2.34
CA CYS A 42 2.42 7.26 2.79
C CYS A 42 1.88 6.46 1.59
N PHE A 43 2.11 5.15 1.58
CA PHE A 43 1.53 4.25 0.60
C PHE A 43 0.35 3.48 1.22
N PHE A 44 -0.81 3.60 0.60
CA PHE A 44 -2.04 2.90 1.00
C PHE A 44 -2.29 1.73 0.04
N ALA A 45 -1.85 0.55 0.44
CA ALA A 45 -2.09 -0.69 -0.30
C ALA A 45 -3.57 -1.10 -0.29
N PHE A 46 -4.12 -1.49 -1.44
CA PHE A 46 -5.51 -1.99 -1.54
C PHE A 46 -5.70 -3.25 -2.38
N ASP A 47 -4.71 -3.69 -3.15
CA ASP A 47 -4.75 -4.97 -3.88
C ASP A 47 -3.38 -5.65 -3.93
N LEU A 48 -3.37 -6.97 -4.11
CA LEU A 48 -2.17 -7.80 -4.22
C LEU A 48 -2.24 -8.58 -5.54
N LEU A 49 -1.25 -8.38 -6.42
CA LEU A 49 -1.31 -8.89 -7.79
C LEU A 49 -0.51 -10.18 -7.99
N ILE A 50 0.67 -10.30 -7.37
CA ILE A 50 1.51 -11.50 -7.41
C ILE A 50 2.01 -11.77 -5.99
N HIS A 51 1.99 -13.03 -5.57
CA HIS A 51 2.52 -13.48 -4.29
C HIS A 51 2.98 -14.94 -4.40
N ASP A 52 4.14 -15.28 -3.82
CA ASP A 52 4.75 -16.63 -3.87
C ASP A 52 4.79 -17.25 -5.28
N GLY A 53 5.13 -16.45 -6.30
CA GLY A 53 5.21 -16.89 -7.70
C GLY A 53 3.86 -17.12 -8.39
N LYS A 54 2.73 -16.87 -7.70
CA LYS A 54 1.37 -17.00 -8.25
C LYS A 54 0.82 -15.64 -8.70
N ASP A 55 0.30 -15.58 -9.93
CA ASP A 55 -0.51 -14.46 -10.40
C ASP A 55 -1.91 -14.55 -9.76
N LEU A 56 -2.24 -13.58 -8.91
CA LEU A 56 -3.50 -13.53 -8.19
C LEU A 56 -4.60 -12.79 -8.96
N ARG A 57 -4.30 -12.16 -10.11
CA ARG A 57 -5.30 -11.35 -10.85
C ARG A 57 -6.51 -12.14 -11.32
N THR A 58 -6.38 -13.47 -11.43
CA THR A 58 -7.48 -14.40 -11.77
C THR A 58 -8.34 -14.77 -10.56
N GLU A 59 -7.86 -14.52 -9.34
CA GLU A 59 -8.59 -14.77 -8.09
C GLU A 59 -9.63 -13.68 -7.83
N ARG A 60 -10.59 -13.96 -6.96
CA ARG A 60 -11.62 -12.98 -6.57
C ARG A 60 -10.97 -11.83 -5.80
N LEU A 61 -11.44 -10.60 -6.03
CA LEU A 61 -10.95 -9.40 -5.33
C LEU A 61 -10.98 -9.55 -3.80
N LEU A 62 -11.98 -10.25 -3.24
CA LEU A 62 -12.07 -10.47 -1.81
C LEU A 62 -10.92 -11.34 -1.28
N ASP A 63 -10.54 -12.37 -2.02
CA ASP A 63 -9.46 -13.29 -1.64
C ASP A 63 -8.11 -12.56 -1.69
N ARG A 64 -7.88 -11.75 -2.74
CA ARG A 64 -6.68 -10.90 -2.84
C ARG A 64 -6.55 -9.91 -1.69
N LYS A 65 -7.67 -9.28 -1.30
CA LYS A 65 -7.70 -8.36 -0.15
C LYS A 65 -7.48 -9.07 1.19
N GLN A 66 -7.94 -10.30 1.33
CA GLN A 66 -7.66 -11.09 2.53
C GLN A 66 -6.17 -11.44 2.61
N GLU A 67 -5.58 -11.84 1.49
CA GLU A 67 -4.15 -12.16 1.44
C GLU A 67 -3.28 -10.93 1.71
N LEU A 68 -3.62 -9.77 1.11
CA LEU A 68 -2.94 -8.50 1.40
C LEU A 68 -2.96 -8.16 2.90
N ARG A 69 -4.09 -8.37 3.59
CA ARG A 69 -4.20 -8.14 5.05
C ARG A 69 -3.41 -9.14 5.88
N ARG A 70 -3.13 -10.33 5.36
CA ARG A 70 -2.30 -11.33 6.04
C ARG A 70 -0.83 -10.92 6.03
N LEU A 71 -0.39 -10.22 4.98
CA LEU A 71 1.00 -9.82 4.76
C LEU A 71 1.40 -8.52 5.47
N LEU A 72 0.46 -7.58 5.63
CA LEU A 72 0.66 -6.28 6.28
C LEU A 72 0.32 -6.33 7.78
#